data_AF-A0A343VR58-F1
#
_entry.id   AF-A0A343VR58-F1
#
_cell.length_a   1.000
_cell.length_b   1.000
_cell.length_c   1.000
_cell.angle_alpha   90.00
_cell.angle_beta   90.00
_cell.angle_gamma   90.00
#
_symmetry.space_group_name_H-M   'P 1'
#
loop_
_entity.id
_entity.type
_entity.pdbx_description
1 polymer ?
#
loop_
_entity_poly.entity_id
_entity_poly.type
_entity_poly.pdbx_seq_one_letter_code
_entity_poly.pdbx_strand_id
1 'polypeptide(L)'
;MGKNVTVEYIDDIDGVEINEKDVDPVNFSFRGEEYTLYLTKKNGAQFNKDIARYITAAKNAQKPQAKKTPKRAPKTTAKRPVASAAKQTADSKATRPRKASPRKASAPQAGPARTQAIREWAIANGHNVAPRGRISASVIEAFDAAH
;
A
#
# COMPACT_ATOMS: atom_id res chain seq x y z
N MET A 1 -20.00 35.09 6.27
CA MET A 1 -20.50 34.21 7.34
C MET A 1 -19.60 32.99 7.43
N GLY A 2 -19.05 32.68 8.60
CA GLY A 2 -18.21 31.49 8.82
C GLY A 2 -19.07 30.26 9.10
N LYS A 3 -18.62 29.08 8.64
CA LYS A 3 -19.26 27.79 8.92
C LYS A 3 -18.43 27.08 10.00
N ASN A 4 -19.09 26.64 11.08
CA ASN A 4 -18.47 25.72 12.03
C ASN A 4 -18.64 24.30 11.49
N VAL A 5 -17.54 23.53 11.42
CA VAL A 5 -17.54 22.13 11.00
C VAL A 5 -17.13 21.30 12.21
N THR A 6 -18.06 20.50 12.73
CA THR A 6 -17.80 19.55 13.82
C THR A 6 -17.55 18.19 13.19
N VAL A 7 -16.44 17.54 13.57
CA VAL A 7 -16.11 16.18 13.14
C VAL A 7 -16.48 15.24 14.29
N GLU A 8 -17.54 14.47 14.10
CA GLU A 8 -17.99 13.45 15.04
C GLU A 8 -17.37 12.11 14.66
N TYR A 9 -16.83 11.39 15.65
CA TYR A 9 -16.35 10.02 15.46
C TYR A 9 -17.40 9.08 16.03
N ILE A 10 -17.78 8.09 15.25
CA ILE A 10 -18.76 7.07 15.62
C ILE A 10 -18.04 5.73 15.61
N ASP A 11 -18.27 4.91 16.62
CA ASP A 11 -17.76 3.54 16.66
C ASP A 11 -18.46 2.70 15.59
N ASP A 12 -17.69 2.10 14.69
CA ASP A 12 -18.23 1.33 13.57
C ASP A 12 -18.96 0.02 13.98
N ILE A 13 -18.81 -0.44 15.23
CA ILE A 13 -19.42 -1.68 15.72
C ILE A 13 -20.73 -1.42 16.45
N ASP A 14 -20.76 -0.45 17.36
CA ASP A 14 -21.92 -0.18 18.23
C ASP A 14 -22.64 1.15 17.92
N GLY A 15 -22.08 1.97 17.02
CA GLY A 15 -22.67 3.25 16.63
C GLY A 15 -22.60 4.32 17.73
N VAL A 16 -21.82 4.09 18.79
CA VAL A 16 -21.70 5.04 19.89
C VAL A 16 -20.77 6.19 19.50
N GLU A 17 -21.16 7.41 19.85
CA GLU A 17 -20.31 8.59 19.68
C GLU A 17 -19.05 8.49 20.53
N ILE A 18 -17.90 8.66 19.88
CA ILE A 18 -16.58 8.64 20.49
C ILE A 18 -16.04 10.06 20.54
N ASN A 19 -15.56 10.47 21.71
CA ASN A 19 -14.74 11.67 21.83
C ASN A 19 -13.43 11.49 21.05
N GLU A 20 -12.94 12.54 20.39
CA GLU A 20 -11.69 12.51 19.62
C GLU A 20 -10.49 11.91 20.37
N LYS A 21 -10.44 12.02 21.69
CA LYS A 21 -9.35 11.49 22.55
C LYS A 21 -9.42 9.99 22.81
N ASP A 22 -10.55 9.37 22.50
CA ASP A 22 -10.85 7.96 22.79
C ASP A 22 -11.02 7.12 21.53
N VAL A 23 -10.86 7.73 20.35
CA VAL A 23 -10.83 7.07 19.06
C VAL A 23 -9.53 6.28 18.93
N ASP A 24 -9.67 4.98 18.69
CA ASP A 24 -8.59 4.05 18.40
C ASP A 24 -8.77 3.52 16.97
N PRO A 25 -8.13 4.14 15.97
CA PRO A 25 -8.23 3.69 14.59
C PRO A 25 -7.46 2.38 14.39
N VAL A 26 -8.16 1.36 13.93
CA VAL A 26 -7.60 0.04 13.65
C VAL A 26 -7.46 -0.15 12.14
N ASN A 27 -6.22 -0.18 11.66
CA ASN A 27 -5.87 -0.48 10.28
C ASN A 27 -5.48 -1.95 10.16
N PHE A 28 -6.18 -2.69 9.30
CA PHE A 28 -5.87 -4.09 9.06
C PHE A 28 -6.16 -4.47 7.62
N SER A 29 -5.61 -5.61 7.19
CA SER A 29 -5.87 -6.16 5.87
C SER A 29 -6.49 -7.54 5.98
N PHE A 30 -7.46 -7.81 5.12
CA PHE A 30 -8.08 -9.12 5.01
C PHE A 30 -8.23 -9.47 3.54
N ARG A 31 -7.69 -10.63 3.15
CA ARG A 31 -7.73 -11.14 1.76
C ARG A 31 -7.15 -10.19 0.70
N GLY A 32 -6.23 -9.31 1.10
CA GLY A 32 -5.57 -8.35 0.21
C GLY A 32 -6.29 -7.01 0.08
N GLU A 33 -7.40 -6.83 0.79
CA GLU A 33 -8.09 -5.54 0.92
C GLU A 33 -7.71 -4.89 2.25
N GLU A 34 -7.51 -3.57 2.22
CA GLU A 34 -7.15 -2.76 3.39
C GLU A 34 -8.41 -2.08 3.93
N TYR A 35 -8.59 -2.17 5.23
CA TYR A 35 -9.74 -1.62 5.94
C TYR A 35 -9.27 -0.74 7.09
N THR A 36 -10.11 0.20 7.48
CA THR A 36 -9.94 1.05 8.66
C THR A 36 -11.24 0.99 9.46
N LEU A 37 -11.15 0.66 10.74
CA LEU A 37 -12.25 0.82 11.69
C LEU A 37 -11.92 1.93 12.67
N TYR A 38 -12.90 2.74 13.02
CA TYR A 38 -12.86 3.67 14.14
C TYR A 38 -13.56 3.01 15.32
N LEU A 39 -12.79 2.67 16.35
CA LEU A 39 -13.29 1.99 17.54
C LEU A 39 -13.02 2.80 18.80
N THR A 40 -13.80 2.54 19.84
CA THR A 40 -13.41 2.95 21.19
C THR A 40 -12.20 2.14 21.68
N LYS A 41 -11.42 2.67 22.62
CA LYS A 41 -10.31 1.93 23.27
C LYS A 41 -10.70 0.54 23.80
N LYS A 42 -11.94 0.39 24.29
CA LYS A 42 -12.45 -0.89 24.78
C LYS A 42 -12.66 -1.88 23.64
N ASN A 43 -13.29 -1.43 22.55
CA ASN A 43 -13.57 -2.25 21.38
C ASN A 43 -12.30 -2.57 20.60
N GLY A 44 -11.35 -1.64 20.47
CA GLY A 44 -10.03 -1.90 19.88
C GLY A 44 -9.24 -2.98 20.64
N ALA A 45 -9.30 -2.96 21.99
CA ALA A 45 -8.70 -4.02 22.79
C ALA A 45 -9.41 -5.38 22.58
N GLN A 46 -10.73 -5.38 22.36
CA GLN A 46 -11.47 -6.60 22.07
C GLN A 46 -11.12 -7.16 20.69
N PHE A 47 -11.05 -6.31 19.65
CA PHE A 47 -10.60 -6.68 18.31
C PHE A 47 -9.25 -7.40 18.36
N ASN A 48 -8.28 -6.86 19.10
CA ASN A 48 -6.95 -7.44 19.26
C ASN A 48 -6.98 -8.85 19.89
N LYS A 49 -7.89 -9.08 20.85
CA LYS A 49 -8.06 -10.40 21.48
C LYS A 49 -8.66 -11.42 20.50
N ASP A 50 -9.68 -11.01 19.75
CA ASP A 50 -10.39 -11.91 18.83
C ASP A 50 -9.48 -12.35 17.68
N ILE A 51 -8.64 -11.44 17.17
CA ILE A 51 -7.69 -11.75 16.10
C ILE A 51 -6.44 -12.50 16.59
N ALA A 52 -6.12 -12.44 17.89
CA ALA A 52 -4.90 -13.03 18.46
C ALA A 52 -4.75 -14.54 18.17
N ARG A 53 -5.87 -15.28 18.12
CA ARG A 53 -5.88 -16.70 17.76
C ARG A 53 -5.33 -16.91 16.35
N TYR A 54 -5.77 -16.09 15.39
CA TYR A 54 -5.35 -16.18 14.00
C TYR A 54 -3.91 -15.72 13.81
N ILE A 55 -3.51 -14.65 14.51
CA ILE A 55 -2.13 -14.15 14.48
C ILE A 55 -1.15 -15.20 15.02
N THR A 56 -1.52 -15.88 16.11
CA THR A 56 -0.68 -16.91 16.73
C THR A 56 -0.55 -18.15 15.84
N ALA A 57 -1.65 -18.54 15.17
CA ALA A 57 -1.64 -19.66 14.22
C ALA A 57 -0.93 -19.31 12.89
N ALA A 58 -0.88 -18.03 12.52
CA ALA A 58 -0.28 -17.59 11.27
C ALA A 58 1.25 -17.74 11.29
N LYS A 59 1.78 -18.34 10.21
CA LYS A 59 3.22 -18.30 9.93
C LYS A 59 3.55 -16.91 9.39
N ASN A 60 4.31 -16.14 10.16
CA ASN A 60 4.70 -14.77 9.82
C ASN A 60 5.28 -14.70 8.38
N ALA A 61 4.50 -14.18 7.44
CA ALA A 61 4.83 -14.21 6.01
C ALA A 61 5.95 -13.23 5.61
N GLN A 62 6.35 -12.34 6.53
CA GLN A 62 6.95 -11.06 6.17
C GLN A 62 8.24 -10.71 6.91
N LYS A 63 8.85 -11.62 7.68
CA LYS A 63 10.27 -11.46 8.00
C LYS A 63 11.05 -12.12 6.88
N PRO A 64 11.53 -11.41 5.83
CA PRO A 64 12.67 -11.91 5.10
C PRO A 64 13.74 -12.13 6.17
N GLN A 65 14.10 -13.39 6.42
CA GLN A 65 15.28 -13.68 7.21
C GLN A 65 16.38 -12.81 6.62
N ALA A 66 16.89 -11.86 7.40
CA ALA A 66 18.03 -11.08 7.01
C ALA A 66 19.10 -12.10 6.64
N LYS A 67 19.31 -12.32 5.34
CA LYS A 67 20.37 -13.19 4.85
C LYS A 67 21.62 -12.57 5.43
N LYS A 68 22.18 -13.21 6.46
CA LYS A 68 23.46 -12.86 7.04
C LYS A 68 24.47 -12.97 5.90
N THR A 69 24.72 -11.86 5.23
CA THR A 69 25.79 -11.79 4.25
C THR A 69 27.08 -11.99 5.05
N PRO A 70 27.94 -12.96 4.69
CA PRO A 70 29.22 -13.11 5.36
C PRO A 70 29.98 -11.80 5.22
N LYS A 71 30.40 -11.25 6.36
CA LYS A 71 31.13 -9.98 6.48
C LYS A 71 32.47 -10.17 5.75
N ARG A 72 32.52 -9.78 4.48
CA ARG A 72 33.74 -9.84 3.67
C ARG A 72 34.73 -8.85 4.26
N ALA A 73 35.87 -9.35 4.74
CA ALA A 73 36.92 -8.54 5.36
C ALA A 73 37.39 -7.42 4.40
N PRO A 74 37.72 -6.21 4.92
CA PRO A 74 38.21 -5.12 4.10
C PRO A 74 39.61 -5.46 3.58
N LYS A 75 39.77 -5.51 2.24
CA LYS A 75 41.11 -5.50 1.61
C LYS A 75 41.71 -4.10 1.80
N THR A 76 42.83 -4.05 2.50
CA THR A 76 43.67 -2.87 2.72
C THR A 76 44.11 -2.25 1.39
N THR A 77 43.91 -0.95 1.25
CA THR A 77 44.36 -0.10 0.14
C THR A 77 45.88 0.10 0.16
N ALA A 78 46.58 -0.37 -0.86
CA ALA A 78 47.94 0.07 -1.19
C ALA A 78 47.93 0.95 -2.46
N LYS A 79 48.83 1.94 -2.47
CA LYS A 79 48.81 3.19 -3.24
C LYS A 79 49.12 3.04 -4.76
N ARG A 80 48.60 4.01 -5.52
CA ARG A 80 48.82 4.42 -6.94
C ARG A 80 50.31 4.44 -7.39
N PRO A 81 50.63 4.34 -8.71
CA PRO A 81 50.61 5.53 -9.59
C PRO A 81 50.05 5.32 -11.01
N VAL A 82 49.88 6.46 -11.66
CA VAL A 82 49.27 6.74 -12.96
C VAL A 82 50.29 6.62 -14.11
N ALA A 83 49.93 5.93 -15.18
CA ALA A 83 50.42 6.09 -16.57
C ALA A 83 49.61 5.09 -17.43
N SER A 84 48.76 5.52 -18.35
CA SER A 84 49.04 6.00 -19.72
C SER A 84 48.80 4.89 -20.76
N ALA A 85 47.86 5.17 -21.66
CA ALA A 85 47.70 4.70 -23.04
C ALA A 85 47.95 3.22 -23.39
N ALA A 86 46.90 2.53 -23.85
CA ALA A 86 46.95 1.69 -25.06
C ALA A 86 45.54 1.29 -25.52
N LYS A 87 45.43 1.06 -26.83
CA LYS A 87 44.24 0.98 -27.69
C LYS A 87 44.10 -0.45 -28.23
N GLN A 88 42.90 -0.80 -28.73
CA GLN A 88 42.54 -1.99 -29.56
C GLN A 88 42.53 -3.33 -28.79
N THR A 89 41.71 -4.37 -29.07
CA THR A 89 40.77 -4.70 -30.14
C THR A 89 39.98 -5.96 -29.75
N ALA A 90 38.74 -6.05 -30.27
CA ALA A 90 38.04 -7.23 -30.80
C ALA A 90 37.67 -8.44 -29.91
N ASP A 91 36.40 -8.81 -30.10
CA ASP A 91 35.80 -10.15 -30.11
C ASP A 91 35.76 -10.99 -28.82
N SER A 92 34.56 -11.09 -28.24
CA SER A 92 33.79 -12.36 -28.29
C SER A 92 32.42 -12.25 -27.60
N LYS A 93 31.36 -12.31 -28.40
CA LYS A 93 30.30 -13.34 -28.31
C LYS A 93 29.68 -13.62 -26.92
N ALA A 94 28.46 -13.10 -26.70
CA ALA A 94 27.28 -13.89 -26.28
C ALA A 94 26.13 -12.97 -25.84
N THR A 95 25.34 -12.54 -26.83
CA THR A 95 24.02 -11.94 -26.65
C THR A 95 23.07 -13.01 -26.09
N ARG A 96 22.67 -12.90 -24.82
CA ARG A 96 21.46 -13.58 -24.31
C ARG A 96 20.33 -12.55 -24.31
N PRO A 97 19.29 -12.68 -25.15
CA PRO A 97 18.14 -11.80 -25.04
C PRO A 97 17.43 -12.17 -23.73
N ARG A 98 17.40 -11.24 -22.78
CA ARG A 98 16.49 -11.33 -21.65
C ARG A 98 15.09 -11.23 -22.22
N LYS A 99 14.36 -12.35 -22.22
CA LYS A 99 12.94 -12.44 -22.56
C LYS A 99 12.19 -11.45 -21.67
N ALA A 100 11.85 -10.29 -22.24
CA ALA A 100 10.95 -9.34 -21.61
C ALA A 100 9.60 -10.04 -21.48
N SER A 101 9.15 -10.25 -20.24
CA SER A 101 7.75 -10.62 -20.01
C SER A 101 6.87 -9.50 -20.57
N PRO A 102 5.83 -9.81 -21.36
CA PRO A 102 4.91 -8.78 -21.82
C PRO A 102 4.24 -8.20 -20.58
N ARG A 103 4.50 -6.92 -20.29
CA ARG A 103 3.68 -6.16 -19.35
C ARG A 103 2.28 -6.17 -19.93
N LYS A 104 1.38 -6.92 -19.29
CA LYS A 104 -0.06 -6.90 -19.56
C LYS A 104 -0.47 -5.43 -19.71
N ALA A 105 -0.96 -5.07 -20.89
CA ALA A 105 -1.50 -3.75 -21.14
C ALA A 105 -2.59 -3.50 -20.10
N SER A 106 -2.39 -2.48 -19.27
CA SER A 106 -3.40 -2.00 -18.35
C SER A 106 -4.68 -1.67 -19.13
N ALA A 107 -5.78 -2.23 -18.64
CA ALA A 107 -7.16 -2.10 -19.10
C ALA A 107 -7.55 -0.64 -19.44
N PRO A 108 -8.56 -0.43 -20.33
CA PRO A 108 -8.85 0.86 -20.94
C PRO A 108 -9.19 1.88 -19.88
N GLN A 109 -8.45 2.99 -19.91
CA GLN A 109 -8.58 4.04 -18.92
C GLN A 109 -9.92 4.73 -19.12
N ALA A 110 -10.84 4.53 -18.16
CA ALA A 110 -12.03 5.36 -18.02
C ALA A 110 -11.59 6.83 -18.04
N GLY A 111 -12.21 7.64 -18.90
CA GLY A 111 -11.81 9.03 -19.11
C GLY A 111 -11.81 9.85 -17.81
N PRO A 112 -11.10 10.99 -17.78
CA PRO A 112 -10.99 11.84 -16.59
C PRO A 112 -12.36 12.27 -16.03
N ALA A 113 -13.36 12.46 -16.89
CA ALA A 113 -14.73 12.82 -16.50
C ALA A 113 -15.44 11.71 -15.67
N ARG A 114 -15.40 10.45 -16.12
CA ARG A 114 -16.00 9.31 -15.37
C ARG A 114 -15.33 9.14 -14.01
N THR A 115 -14.02 9.34 -13.95
CA THR A 115 -13.26 9.25 -12.70
C THR A 115 -13.64 10.37 -11.71
N GLN A 116 -14.06 11.54 -12.19
CA GLN A 116 -14.56 12.60 -11.29
C GLN A 116 -15.94 12.24 -10.74
N ALA A 117 -16.87 11.80 -11.59
CA ALA A 117 -18.21 11.40 -11.16
C ALA A 117 -18.19 10.25 -10.14
N ILE A 118 -17.36 9.22 -10.38
CA ILE A 118 -17.18 8.12 -9.43
C ILE A 118 -16.62 8.62 -8.10
N ARG A 119 -15.70 9.60 -8.12
CA ARG A 119 -15.12 10.15 -6.88
C ARG A 119 -16.14 10.95 -6.07
N GLU A 120 -16.96 11.76 -6.73
CA GLU A 120 -18.01 12.54 -6.07
C GLU A 120 -19.08 11.63 -5.47
N TRP A 121 -19.52 10.62 -6.22
CA TRP A 121 -20.43 9.59 -5.72
C TRP A 121 -19.80 8.80 -4.56
N ALA A 122 -18.54 8.43 -4.67
CA ALA A 122 -17.82 7.71 -3.62
C ALA A 122 -17.77 8.51 -2.31
N ILE A 123 -17.40 9.80 -2.36
CA ILE A 123 -17.38 10.67 -1.18
C ILE A 123 -18.78 10.82 -0.59
N ALA A 124 -19.81 10.98 -1.42
CA ALA A 124 -21.21 11.07 -0.98
C ALA A 124 -21.73 9.78 -0.33
N ASN A 125 -21.23 8.62 -0.75
CA ASN A 125 -21.56 7.30 -0.19
C ASN A 125 -20.59 6.86 0.91
N GLY A 126 -19.69 7.74 1.37
CA GLY A 126 -18.74 7.44 2.46
C GLY A 126 -17.56 6.54 2.06
N HIS A 127 -17.34 6.29 0.78
CA HIS A 127 -16.17 5.54 0.30
C HIS A 127 -14.90 6.40 0.31
N ASN A 128 -13.82 5.88 0.91
CA ASN A 128 -12.52 6.56 0.95
C ASN A 128 -11.81 6.47 -0.43
N VAL A 129 -11.75 7.59 -1.15
CA VAL A 129 -11.09 7.73 -2.45
C VAL A 129 -10.03 8.83 -2.43
N ALA A 130 -8.84 8.54 -2.97
CA ALA A 130 -7.74 9.50 -3.03
C ALA A 130 -8.12 10.75 -3.87
N PRO A 131 -7.71 11.98 -3.48
CA PRO A 131 -8.10 13.23 -4.14
C PRO A 131 -7.73 13.33 -5.63
N ARG A 132 -6.70 12.58 -6.05
CA ARG A 132 -6.23 12.50 -7.43
C ARG A 132 -5.76 11.09 -7.76
N GLY A 133 -5.80 10.75 -9.05
CA GLY A 133 -5.33 9.46 -9.56
C GLY A 133 -6.44 8.42 -9.71
N ARG A 134 -6.02 7.15 -9.79
CA ARG A 134 -6.88 5.99 -10.05
C ARG A 134 -7.79 5.71 -8.87
N ILE A 135 -9.02 5.27 -9.17
CA ILE A 135 -10.01 4.84 -8.19
C ILE A 135 -9.89 3.32 -8.01
N SER A 136 -10.14 2.82 -6.80
CA SER A 136 -10.16 1.39 -6.51
C SER A 136 -11.26 0.68 -7.31
N ALA A 137 -10.99 -0.55 -7.74
CA ALA A 137 -11.94 -1.32 -8.55
C ALA A 137 -13.29 -1.50 -7.85
N SER A 138 -13.28 -1.72 -6.53
CA SER A 138 -14.48 -1.85 -5.70
C SER A 138 -15.41 -0.62 -5.78
N VAL A 139 -14.85 0.59 -5.79
CA VAL A 139 -15.65 1.83 -5.88
C VAL A 139 -16.22 2.02 -7.29
N ILE A 140 -15.48 1.58 -8.32
CA ILE A 140 -15.96 1.60 -9.70
C ILE A 140 -17.14 0.64 -9.86
N GLU A 141 -17.04 -0.59 -9.32
CA GLU A 141 -18.12 -1.57 -9.36
C GLU A 141 -19.35 -1.12 -8.56
N ALA A 142 -19.16 -0.52 -7.39
CA ALA A 142 -20.25 0.00 -6.59
C ALA A 142 -20.99 1.16 -7.31
N PHE A 143 -20.26 2.02 -8.02
CA PHE A 143 -20.83 3.07 -8.85
C PHE A 143 -21.62 2.50 -10.05
N ASP A 144 -21.06 1.50 -10.73
CA ASP A 144 -21.69 0.83 -11.88
C ASP A 144 -22.90 -0.02 -11.47
N ALA A 145 -22.98 -0.50 -10.23
CA ALA A 145 -24.15 -1.20 -9.70
C ALA A 145 -25.29 -0.24 -9.32
N ALA A 146 -24.98 1.04 -9.07
CA ALA A 146 -25.94 2.06 -8.65
C ALA A 146 -26.52 2.88 -9.82
N HIS A 147 -26.03 2.70 -11.06
CA HIS A 147 -26.44 3.43 -12.27
C HIS A 147 -26.81 2.48 -13.40
#